data_AF-A0A951ZAE6-F1
#
_entry.id   AF-A0A951ZAE6-F1
#
_cell.length_a   1.000
_cell.length_b   1.000
_cell.length_c   1.000
_cell.angle_alpha   90.00
_cell.angle_beta   90.00
_cell.angle_gamma   90.00
#
_symmetry.space_group_name_H-M   'P 1'
#
loop_
_entity.id
_entity.type
_entity.pdbx_description
1 polymer ?
#
loop_
_entity_poly.entity_id
_entity_poly.type
_entity_poly.pdbx_seq_one_letter_code
_entity_poly.pdbx_strand_id
1 'polypeptide(L)'
;MTIITRSCCLAVLAILLSACGGGGDPATGDAAARFSLLGDGITARELLPEALAAARAWSADAQLVAVSTRFASGPRQTFWFYDLQSPSLQRCTRLRVQADGEVDNVGTGGACTLMPPLPADFVDSTVAWQAAREAGFQPGGAVHLALHQQREGVAGAPRACWLLWSRQDGDGPGAPLHGWCVDPLGGAFVGELADGPAQPPSGQDRH
;
A
#
# COMPACT_ATOMS: atom_id res chain seq x y z
N MET A 1 -20.95 -52.09 -31.37
CA MET A 1 -20.90 -53.17 -30.37
C MET A 1 -19.78 -54.13 -30.75
N THR A 2 -18.59 -53.94 -30.17
CA THR A 2 -17.51 -54.95 -30.16
C THR A 2 -16.62 -54.64 -28.96
N ILE A 3 -16.55 -55.58 -28.03
CA ILE A 3 -15.74 -55.60 -26.81
C ILE A 3 -14.61 -56.57 -27.09
N ILE A 4 -13.34 -56.20 -26.89
CA ILE A 4 -12.27 -57.16 -26.57
C ILE A 4 -11.32 -56.58 -25.52
N THR A 5 -11.12 -57.42 -24.51
CA THR A 5 -10.51 -57.30 -23.20
C THR A 5 -9.06 -57.83 -23.19
N ARG A 6 -8.26 -57.44 -22.17
CA ARG A 6 -7.21 -58.18 -21.41
C ARG A 6 -6.00 -57.28 -21.10
N SER A 7 -5.71 -56.88 -19.86
CA SER A 7 -5.30 -57.64 -18.64
C SER A 7 -3.92 -58.28 -18.72
N CYS A 8 -3.04 -57.82 -17.81
CA CYS A 8 -1.93 -58.47 -17.07
C CYS A 8 -0.93 -57.35 -16.73
N CYS A 9 -0.25 -57.19 -15.59
CA CYS A 9 -0.13 -57.83 -14.27
C CYS A 9 0.83 -56.87 -13.49
N LEU A 10 0.47 -56.31 -12.33
CA LEU A 10 0.74 -56.78 -10.96
C LEU A 10 2.22 -56.75 -10.50
N ALA A 11 2.37 -56.33 -9.22
CA ALA A 11 3.50 -56.47 -8.29
C ALA A 11 4.47 -55.26 -8.19
N VAL A 12 4.32 -54.36 -7.21
CA VAL A 12 4.67 -54.47 -5.75
C VAL A 12 6.13 -54.07 -5.51
N LEU A 13 6.35 -52.95 -4.80
CA LEU A 13 7.06 -52.97 -3.51
C LEU A 13 6.83 -51.68 -2.72
N ALA A 14 6.27 -51.83 -1.53
CA ALA A 14 6.18 -50.81 -0.52
C ALA A 14 7.55 -50.58 0.15
N ILE A 15 7.91 -49.33 0.40
CA ILE A 15 8.86 -48.96 1.45
C ILE A 15 8.14 -47.99 2.38
N LEU A 16 7.86 -48.50 3.58
CA LEU A 16 7.40 -47.76 4.75
C LEU A 16 8.59 -47.03 5.40
N LEU A 17 8.20 -46.03 6.21
CA LEU A 17 8.95 -45.30 7.24
C LEU A 17 9.59 -43.98 6.80
N SER A 18 8.94 -42.86 7.16
CA SER A 18 9.42 -42.06 8.29
C SER A 18 8.47 -40.93 8.67
N ALA A 19 8.42 -40.71 9.98
CA ALA A 19 8.12 -39.48 10.69
C ALA A 19 6.65 -39.05 10.87
N CYS A 20 6.26 -39.12 12.14
CA CYS A 20 5.16 -38.43 12.78
C CYS A 20 5.15 -36.92 12.48
N GLY A 21 3.93 -36.37 12.43
CA GLY A 21 3.60 -35.12 13.11
C GLY A 21 3.78 -33.84 12.31
N GLY A 22 2.65 -33.18 12.04
CA GLY A 22 2.62 -31.77 11.65
C GLY A 22 2.13 -31.55 10.23
N GLY A 23 0.82 -31.72 10.02
CA GLY A 23 0.14 -31.04 8.92
C GLY A 23 0.14 -29.54 9.21
N GLY A 24 1.24 -28.88 8.89
CA GLY A 24 1.29 -27.42 8.76
C GLY A 24 0.89 -27.08 7.33
N ASP A 25 -0.19 -26.31 7.18
CA ASP A 25 -0.51 -25.70 5.90
C ASP A 25 0.74 -24.96 5.36
N PRO A 26 1.10 -25.11 4.08
CA PRO A 26 2.27 -24.43 3.50
C PRO A 26 2.16 -22.88 3.51
N ALA A 27 1.01 -22.32 3.92
CA ALA A 27 0.79 -20.88 4.03
C ALA A 27 1.36 -20.27 5.32
N THR A 28 1.46 -21.02 6.43
CA THR A 28 1.86 -20.47 7.74
C THR A 28 3.37 -20.50 7.98
N GLY A 29 4.12 -21.37 7.28
CA GLY A 29 5.59 -21.41 7.37
C GLY A 29 6.31 -20.24 6.69
N ASP A 30 5.68 -19.60 5.72
CA ASP A 30 6.27 -18.51 4.93
C ASP A 30 6.15 -17.16 5.68
N ALA A 31 5.04 -16.92 6.40
CA ALA A 31 4.83 -15.67 7.14
C ALA A 31 5.87 -15.43 8.26
N ALA A 32 6.19 -16.46 9.04
CA ALA A 32 7.18 -16.36 10.13
C ALA A 32 8.63 -16.19 9.60
N ALA A 33 8.95 -16.81 8.46
CA ALA A 33 10.25 -16.65 7.79
C ALA A 33 10.40 -15.26 7.16
N ARG A 34 9.31 -14.70 6.60
CA ARG A 34 9.24 -13.31 6.12
C ARG A 34 9.40 -12.30 7.26
N PHE A 35 8.78 -12.53 8.41
CA PHE A 35 8.87 -11.62 9.57
C PHE A 35 10.32 -11.40 10.05
N SER A 36 11.16 -12.45 10.02
CA SER A 36 12.57 -12.35 10.43
C SER A 36 13.44 -11.55 9.45
N LEU A 37 13.01 -11.39 8.19
CA LEU A 37 13.66 -10.56 7.17
C LEU A 37 13.19 -9.10 7.17
N LEU A 38 12.03 -8.80 7.77
CA LEU A 38 11.34 -7.52 7.70
C LEU A 38 11.48 -6.66 8.96
N GLY A 39 12.51 -6.94 9.79
CA GLY A 39 12.77 -6.23 11.06
C GLY A 39 12.82 -4.70 10.96
N ASP A 40 12.96 -4.15 9.75
CA ASP A 40 12.99 -2.71 9.44
C ASP A 40 11.69 -2.18 8.79
N GLY A 41 10.58 -2.92 8.87
CA GLY A 41 9.30 -2.60 8.23
C GLY A 41 9.23 -3.04 6.76
N ILE A 42 8.16 -2.65 6.06
CA ILE A 42 7.83 -3.01 4.67
C ILE A 42 7.71 -1.76 3.79
N THR A 43 7.96 -1.90 2.49
CA THR A 43 7.62 -0.85 1.52
C THR A 43 6.14 -0.87 1.15
N ALA A 44 5.69 0.13 0.39
CA ALA A 44 4.32 0.23 -0.08
C ALA A 44 3.92 -0.84 -1.11
N ARG A 45 4.89 -1.47 -1.78
CA ARG A 45 4.61 -2.53 -2.75
C ARG A 45 4.81 -3.93 -2.21
N GLU A 46 5.66 -4.10 -1.21
CA GLU A 46 6.14 -5.41 -0.77
C GLU A 46 4.97 -6.37 -0.46
N LEU A 47 3.93 -5.86 0.22
CA LEU A 47 2.72 -6.59 0.57
C LEU A 47 1.44 -6.05 -0.10
N LEU A 48 1.61 -5.36 -1.25
CA LEU A 48 0.48 -4.95 -2.07
C LEU A 48 -0.33 -6.15 -2.61
N PRO A 49 0.27 -7.29 -3.01
CA PRO A 49 -0.50 -8.45 -3.47
C PRO A 49 -1.50 -8.96 -2.43
N GLU A 50 -1.12 -8.97 -1.15
CA GLU A 50 -1.96 -9.38 -0.01
C GLU A 50 -3.14 -8.41 0.18
N ALA A 51 -2.89 -7.09 0.10
CA ALA A 51 -3.95 -6.09 0.11
C ALA A 51 -4.94 -6.28 -1.07
N LEU A 52 -4.42 -6.51 -2.28
CA LEU A 52 -5.24 -6.68 -3.48
C LEU A 52 -6.03 -8.00 -3.44
N ALA A 53 -5.47 -9.07 -2.88
CA ALA A 53 -6.17 -10.33 -2.68
C ALA A 53 -7.34 -10.16 -1.68
N ALA A 54 -7.09 -9.53 -0.54
CA ALA A 54 -8.13 -9.22 0.44
C ALA A 54 -9.23 -8.31 -0.14
N ALA A 55 -8.84 -7.31 -0.94
CA ALA A 55 -9.80 -6.44 -1.60
C ALA A 55 -10.67 -7.16 -2.62
N ARG A 56 -10.10 -8.10 -3.40
CA ARG A 56 -10.86 -8.92 -4.35
C ARG A 56 -11.84 -9.86 -3.67
N ALA A 57 -11.50 -10.34 -2.46
CA ALA A 57 -12.42 -11.12 -1.63
C ALA A 57 -13.59 -10.25 -1.12
N TRP A 58 -13.36 -8.97 -0.86
CA TRP A 58 -14.41 -8.01 -0.52
C TRP A 58 -15.29 -7.63 -1.72
N SER A 59 -14.69 -7.30 -2.87
CA SER A 59 -15.39 -7.09 -4.14
C SER A 59 -14.50 -7.42 -5.33
N ALA A 60 -15.01 -8.20 -6.27
CA ALA A 60 -14.26 -8.65 -7.44
C ALA A 60 -13.79 -7.50 -8.36
N ASP A 61 -14.49 -6.36 -8.33
CA ASP A 61 -14.17 -5.14 -9.08
C ASP A 61 -13.41 -4.09 -8.25
N ALA A 62 -12.87 -4.46 -7.08
CA ALA A 62 -12.16 -3.53 -6.22
C ALA A 62 -10.95 -2.90 -6.94
N GLN A 63 -10.86 -1.59 -6.86
CA GLN A 63 -9.82 -0.76 -7.47
C GLN A 63 -9.03 -0.02 -6.39
N LEU A 64 -7.71 -0.08 -6.46
CA LEU A 64 -6.82 0.70 -5.60
C LEU A 64 -6.91 2.18 -6.00
N VAL A 65 -7.07 3.08 -5.03
CA VAL A 65 -7.15 4.53 -5.28
C VAL A 65 -6.22 5.37 -4.41
N ALA A 66 -5.76 4.84 -3.27
CA ALA A 66 -4.67 5.45 -2.52
C ALA A 66 -3.85 4.39 -1.78
N VAL A 67 -2.56 4.69 -1.59
CA VAL A 67 -1.67 3.98 -0.68
C VAL A 67 -1.09 5.01 0.26
N SER A 68 -1.10 4.80 1.58
CA SER A 68 -0.57 5.81 2.49
C SER A 68 -0.10 5.26 3.82
N THR A 69 0.75 6.04 4.46
CA THR A 69 1.15 5.86 5.83
C THR A 69 1.35 7.23 6.49
N ARG A 70 1.28 7.27 7.81
CA ARG A 70 1.42 8.50 8.61
C ARG A 70 2.57 8.31 9.59
N PHE A 71 3.26 9.40 9.90
CA PHE A 71 4.40 9.41 10.82
C PHE A 71 5.57 8.54 10.33
N ALA A 72 5.76 8.48 9.01
CA ALA A 72 6.89 7.79 8.42
C ALA A 72 8.20 8.46 8.85
N SER A 73 9.14 7.64 9.35
CA SER A 73 10.53 8.02 9.59
C SER A 73 11.44 7.71 8.39
N GLY A 74 10.91 7.03 7.38
CA GLY A 74 11.64 6.53 6.22
C GLY A 74 10.72 5.89 5.17
N PRO A 75 11.28 5.31 4.10
CA PRO A 75 10.49 4.69 3.04
C PRO A 75 9.87 3.33 3.41
N ARG A 76 10.35 2.67 4.48
CA ARG A 76 9.82 1.41 5.00
C ARG A 76 9.06 1.67 6.30
N GLN A 77 7.89 1.06 6.47
CA GLN A 77 6.99 1.29 7.60
C GLN A 77 6.47 -0.01 8.17
N THR A 78 6.07 -0.01 9.44
CA THR A 78 5.49 -1.20 10.08
C THR A 78 4.11 -1.55 9.54
N PHE A 79 3.44 -0.61 8.89
CA PHE A 79 2.19 -0.85 8.16
C PHE A 79 1.97 0.17 7.03
N TRP A 80 1.10 -0.21 6.10
CA TRP A 80 0.57 0.65 5.05
C TRP A 80 -0.96 0.56 5.00
N PHE A 81 -1.61 1.68 4.72
CA PHE A 81 -3.03 1.71 4.36
C PHE A 81 -3.20 1.66 2.84
N TYR A 82 -4.18 0.88 2.41
CA TYR A 82 -4.61 0.79 1.02
C TYR A 82 -6.09 1.16 0.97
N ASP A 83 -6.40 2.27 0.32
CA ASP A 83 -7.77 2.70 0.07
C ASP A 83 -8.24 2.12 -1.25
N LEU A 84 -9.37 1.43 -1.19
CA LEU A 84 -9.97 0.76 -2.34
C LEU A 84 -11.42 1.18 -2.50
N GLN A 85 -11.88 1.15 -3.74
CA GLN A 85 -13.26 1.43 -4.10
C GLN A 85 -13.83 0.29 -4.95
N SER A 86 -15.14 0.07 -4.85
CA SER A 86 -15.89 -0.78 -5.77
C SER A 86 -16.90 0.09 -6.52
N PRO A 87 -16.74 0.27 -7.85
CA PRO A 87 -17.73 0.97 -8.67
C PRO A 87 -19.11 0.31 -8.65
N SER A 88 -19.19 -1.03 -8.66
CA SER A 88 -20.47 -1.74 -8.63
C SER A 88 -21.19 -1.61 -7.29
N LEU A 89 -20.45 -1.60 -6.18
CA LEU A 89 -21.04 -1.45 -4.84
C LEU A 89 -21.22 0.02 -4.44
N GLN A 90 -20.58 0.97 -5.13
CA GLN A 90 -20.48 2.39 -4.75
C GLN A 90 -19.97 2.61 -3.32
N ARG A 91 -19.03 1.76 -2.89
CA ARG A 91 -18.46 1.76 -1.54
C ARG A 91 -16.94 1.83 -1.59
N CYS A 92 -16.37 2.26 -0.48
CA CYS A 92 -14.93 2.29 -0.26
C CYS A 92 -14.57 1.55 1.02
N THR A 93 -13.40 0.94 1.02
CA THR A 93 -12.81 0.29 2.18
C THR A 93 -11.36 0.72 2.34
N ARG A 94 -10.89 0.73 3.58
CA ARG A 94 -9.48 0.91 3.91
C ARG A 94 -8.95 -0.37 4.51
N LEU A 95 -7.95 -0.94 3.86
CA LEU A 95 -7.19 -2.06 4.40
C LEU A 95 -5.91 -1.53 5.05
N ARG A 96 -5.49 -2.14 6.15
CA ARG A 96 -4.17 -1.96 6.75
C ARG A 96 -3.40 -3.26 6.59
N VAL A 97 -2.25 -3.20 5.95
CA VAL A 97 -1.32 -4.33 5.89
C VAL A 97 -0.15 -4.06 6.80
N GLN A 98 0.12 -5.00 7.71
CA GLN A 98 1.21 -4.94 8.67
C GLN A 98 2.44 -5.69 8.16
N ALA A 99 3.62 -5.38 8.71
CA ALA A 99 4.89 -5.97 8.29
C ALA A 99 4.99 -7.49 8.54
N ASP A 100 4.12 -8.05 9.37
CA ASP A 100 3.98 -9.49 9.59
C ASP A 100 3.10 -10.20 8.54
N GLY A 101 2.53 -9.44 7.59
CA GLY A 101 1.62 -9.98 6.58
C GLY A 101 0.15 -9.91 6.95
N GLU A 102 -0.20 -9.50 8.18
CA GLU A 102 -1.60 -9.39 8.58
C GLU A 102 -2.32 -8.27 7.83
N VAL A 103 -3.54 -8.57 7.38
CA VAL A 103 -4.39 -7.63 6.62
C VAL A 103 -5.69 -7.38 7.38
N ASP A 104 -5.82 -6.17 7.93
CA ASP A 104 -7.03 -5.73 8.63
C ASP A 104 -7.93 -4.88 7.73
N ASN A 105 -9.24 -5.07 7.83
CA ASN A 105 -10.20 -4.07 7.35
C ASN A 105 -10.42 -3.01 8.44
N VAL A 106 -9.89 -1.81 8.22
CA VAL A 106 -9.97 -0.68 9.16
C VAL A 106 -11.34 -0.02 9.12
N GLY A 107 -12.07 -0.21 8.03
CA GLY A 107 -13.42 0.31 7.86
C GLY A 107 -13.92 0.20 6.43
N THR A 108 -15.24 0.07 6.31
CA THR A 108 -15.94 0.13 5.02
C THR A 108 -17.03 1.19 5.10
N GLY A 109 -16.88 2.25 4.32
CA GLY A 109 -17.85 3.35 4.24
C GLY A 109 -19.00 3.06 3.26
N GLY A 110 -20.06 3.85 3.39
CA GLY A 110 -21.10 4.02 2.36
C GLY A 110 -20.85 5.30 1.54
N ALA A 111 -21.37 5.34 0.30
CA ALA A 111 -21.28 6.46 -0.64
C ALA A 111 -19.83 6.97 -0.87
N CYS A 112 -19.09 6.25 -1.70
CA CYS A 112 -17.77 6.71 -2.11
C CYS A 112 -17.83 7.66 -3.30
N THR A 113 -17.11 8.78 -3.24
CA THR A 113 -16.80 9.54 -4.45
C THR A 113 -15.75 8.76 -5.23
N LEU A 114 -16.16 8.18 -6.36
CA LEU A 114 -15.25 7.36 -7.17
C LEU A 114 -14.10 8.23 -7.68
N MET A 115 -12.88 7.77 -7.40
CA MET A 115 -11.64 8.39 -7.84
C MET A 115 -11.05 7.60 -9.01
N PRO A 116 -10.23 8.21 -9.87
CA PRO A 116 -9.46 7.46 -10.84
C PRO A 116 -8.58 6.42 -10.13
N PRO A 117 -8.58 5.15 -10.58
CA PRO A 117 -7.74 4.13 -9.97
C PRO A 117 -6.26 4.45 -10.13
N LEU A 118 -5.46 3.97 -9.18
CA LEU A 118 -4.01 3.98 -9.29
C LEU A 118 -3.53 2.84 -10.22
N PRO A 119 -2.44 3.05 -10.97
CA PRO A 119 -1.75 1.95 -11.63
C PRO A 119 -1.26 0.94 -10.57
N ALA A 120 -1.26 -0.36 -10.85
CA ALA A 120 -0.77 -1.37 -9.89
C ALA A 120 0.77 -1.50 -9.89
N ASP A 121 1.43 -0.96 -10.91
CA ASP A 121 2.86 -1.02 -11.19
C ASP A 121 3.61 0.26 -10.82
N PHE A 122 3.08 1.05 -9.87
CA PHE A 122 3.74 2.27 -9.40
C PHE A 122 5.16 1.99 -8.86
N VAL A 123 6.06 2.97 -8.91
CA VAL A 123 7.38 2.90 -8.26
C VAL A 123 7.21 2.82 -6.75
N ASP A 124 8.06 2.06 -6.07
CA ASP A 124 7.91 1.83 -4.64
C ASP A 124 8.21 3.07 -3.78
N SER A 125 7.81 3.02 -2.51
CA SER A 125 8.03 4.09 -1.53
C SER A 125 9.50 4.47 -1.35
N THR A 126 10.43 3.54 -1.56
CA THR A 126 11.88 3.79 -1.53
C THR A 126 12.34 4.71 -2.64
N VAL A 127 11.88 4.49 -3.87
CA VAL A 127 12.21 5.32 -5.03
C VAL A 127 11.61 6.72 -4.86
N ALA A 128 10.34 6.78 -4.44
CA ALA A 128 9.67 8.06 -4.19
C ALA A 128 10.38 8.88 -3.11
N TRP A 129 10.77 8.25 -2.00
CA TRP A 129 11.51 8.89 -0.94
C TRP A 129 12.87 9.41 -1.41
N GLN A 130 13.62 8.59 -2.14
CA GLN A 130 14.93 8.98 -2.66
C GLN A 130 14.81 10.18 -3.62
N ALA A 131 13.88 10.14 -4.58
CA ALA A 131 13.70 11.22 -5.54
C ALA A 131 13.32 12.55 -4.86
N ALA A 132 12.45 12.51 -3.84
CA ALA A 132 12.11 13.71 -3.07
C ALA A 132 13.32 14.24 -2.29
N ARG A 133 14.10 13.34 -1.64
CA ARG A 133 15.33 13.72 -0.92
C ARG A 133 16.37 14.36 -1.82
N GLU A 134 16.55 13.83 -3.03
CA GLU A 134 17.45 14.37 -4.05
C GLU A 134 16.99 15.75 -4.54
N ALA A 135 15.68 15.98 -4.56
CA ALA A 135 15.10 17.26 -4.92
C ALA A 135 15.13 18.31 -3.80
N GLY A 136 15.41 17.91 -2.55
CA GLY A 136 15.59 18.82 -1.42
C GLY A 136 14.71 18.54 -0.19
N PHE A 137 13.78 17.59 -0.27
CA PHE A 137 12.85 17.24 0.81
C PHE A 137 13.56 17.00 2.15
N GLN A 138 13.09 17.65 3.22
CA GLN A 138 13.55 17.40 4.59
C GLN A 138 12.44 16.70 5.40
N PRO A 139 12.58 15.39 5.73
CA PRO A 139 11.52 14.60 6.37
C PRO A 139 11.22 14.98 7.82
N GLY A 140 12.18 15.58 8.53
CA GLY A 140 12.09 15.81 9.96
C GLY A 140 11.67 14.58 10.77
N GLY A 141 10.88 14.81 11.82
CA GLY A 141 10.49 13.75 12.76
C GLY A 141 9.29 12.90 12.34
N ALA A 142 8.45 13.39 11.41
CA ALA A 142 7.26 12.67 10.97
C ALA A 142 6.87 13.10 9.55
N VAL A 143 6.80 12.13 8.66
CA VAL A 143 6.39 12.31 7.26
C VAL A 143 5.02 11.70 7.02
N HIS A 144 4.17 12.38 6.26
CA HIS A 144 3.09 11.74 5.54
C HIS A 144 3.61 11.31 4.19
N LEU A 145 3.51 10.01 3.91
CA LEU A 145 3.93 9.42 2.64
C LEU A 145 2.71 8.73 2.03
N ALA A 146 2.26 9.24 0.90
CA ALA A 146 1.03 8.78 0.27
C ALA A 146 1.10 8.81 -1.25
N LEU A 147 0.54 7.81 -1.90
CA LEU A 147 0.26 7.80 -3.33
C LEU A 147 -1.24 7.95 -3.53
N HIS A 148 -1.67 9.01 -4.20
CA HIS A 148 -3.06 9.16 -4.65
C HIS A 148 -3.18 10.18 -5.78
N GLN A 149 -4.37 10.25 -6.38
CA GLN A 149 -4.71 11.30 -7.34
C GLN A 149 -4.79 12.65 -6.63
N GLN A 150 -4.04 13.63 -7.14
CA GLN A 150 -4.13 15.04 -6.78
C GLN A 150 -5.15 15.73 -7.67
N ARG A 151 -6.11 16.44 -7.07
CA ARG A 151 -7.10 17.23 -7.81
C ARG A 151 -6.51 18.56 -8.27
N GLU A 152 -5.76 19.20 -7.39
CA GLU A 152 -4.97 20.40 -7.65
C GLU A 152 -3.51 19.96 -7.83
N GLY A 153 -3.20 19.36 -8.99
CA GLY A 153 -1.87 18.80 -9.22
C GLY A 153 -0.78 19.85 -9.43
N VAL A 154 0.48 19.40 -9.40
CA VAL A 154 1.64 20.22 -9.79
C VAL A 154 1.40 20.76 -11.20
N ALA A 155 1.51 22.08 -11.39
CA ALA A 155 1.25 22.77 -12.65
C ALA A 155 -0.20 22.73 -13.16
N GLY A 156 -1.19 22.52 -12.27
CA GLY A 156 -2.61 22.79 -12.56
C GLY A 156 -3.37 21.69 -13.31
N ALA A 157 -2.79 20.48 -13.42
CA ALA A 157 -3.44 19.33 -14.03
C ALA A 157 -3.56 18.17 -13.02
N PRO A 158 -4.73 17.50 -12.90
CA PRO A 158 -4.88 16.33 -12.06
C PRO A 158 -3.91 15.21 -12.44
N ARG A 159 -3.25 14.62 -11.45
CA ARG A 159 -2.34 13.48 -11.66
C ARG A 159 -2.16 12.66 -10.39
N ALA A 160 -1.77 11.40 -10.53
CA ALA A 160 -1.27 10.63 -9.40
C ALA A 160 0.14 11.13 -9.03
N CYS A 161 0.38 11.27 -7.73
CA CYS A 161 1.67 11.64 -7.15
C CYS A 161 1.95 10.74 -5.96
N TRP A 162 3.18 10.29 -5.83
CA TRP A 162 3.75 10.07 -4.51
C TRP A 162 3.96 11.43 -3.85
N LEU A 163 3.35 11.61 -2.71
CA LEU A 163 3.35 12.83 -1.92
C LEU A 163 4.15 12.58 -0.66
N LEU A 164 5.15 13.40 -0.47
CA LEU A 164 5.92 13.46 0.77
C LEU A 164 5.67 14.82 1.40
N TRP A 165 5.22 14.80 2.64
CA TRP A 165 5.00 16.00 3.42
C TRP A 165 5.60 15.83 4.81
N SER A 166 6.32 16.85 5.28
CA SER A 166 6.76 16.94 6.68
C SER A 166 6.44 18.33 7.24
N ARG A 167 6.36 18.42 8.56
CA ARG A 167 6.28 19.73 9.23
C ARG A 167 7.58 20.53 9.12
N GLN A 168 8.72 19.87 8.93
CA GLN A 168 10.01 20.54 8.88
C GLN A 168 10.21 21.30 7.56
N ASP A 169 9.58 20.83 6.48
CA ASP A 169 9.54 21.53 5.19
C ASP A 169 8.44 22.58 5.10
N GLY A 170 7.58 22.75 6.12
CA GLY A 170 6.65 23.87 6.17
C GLY A 170 7.36 25.13 6.70
N ASP A 171 7.03 26.32 6.19
CA ASP A 171 7.64 27.61 6.60
C ASP A 171 7.24 28.07 8.03
N GLY A 172 7.02 27.13 8.96
CA GLY A 172 6.62 27.37 10.33
C GLY A 172 5.10 27.33 10.58
N PRO A 173 4.66 27.65 11.81
CA PRO A 173 3.25 27.63 12.18
C PRO A 173 2.42 28.61 11.33
N GLY A 174 1.45 28.10 10.57
CA GLY A 174 0.55 28.90 9.72
C GLY A 174 1.04 29.11 8.29
N ALA A 175 2.19 28.56 7.90
CA ALA A 175 2.61 28.50 6.51
C ALA A 175 1.83 27.43 5.71
N PRO A 176 1.67 27.60 4.38
CA PRO A 176 1.18 26.52 3.54
C PRO A 176 2.07 25.28 3.69
N LEU A 177 1.44 24.11 3.73
CA LEU A 177 2.17 22.86 3.74
C LEU A 177 2.74 22.62 2.34
N HIS A 178 4.04 22.37 2.25
CA HIS A 178 4.69 22.01 1.00
C HIS A 178 4.69 20.49 0.84
N GLY A 179 3.99 20.00 -0.18
CA GLY A 179 4.00 18.59 -0.57
C GLY A 179 5.01 18.36 -1.70
N TRP A 180 5.76 17.26 -1.66
CA TRP A 180 6.69 16.90 -2.72
C TRP A 180 6.05 15.83 -3.60
N CYS A 181 5.76 16.16 -4.87
CA CYS A 181 5.21 15.20 -5.82
C CYS A 181 6.33 14.48 -6.58
N VAL A 182 6.30 13.15 -6.50
CA VAL A 182 7.10 12.24 -7.33
C VAL A 182 6.18 11.45 -8.25
N ASP A 183 6.56 11.33 -9.52
CA ASP A 183 5.80 10.61 -10.53
C ASP A 183 5.73 9.12 -10.19
N PRO A 184 4.53 8.53 -10.05
CA PRO A 184 4.41 7.15 -9.61
C PRO A 184 4.80 6.13 -10.67
N LEU A 185 5.04 6.50 -11.93
CA LEU A 185 5.45 5.55 -12.97
C LEU A 185 6.97 5.60 -13.21
N GLY A 186 7.53 6.80 -13.31
CA GLY A 186 8.96 7.00 -13.58
C GLY A 186 9.82 7.23 -12.34
N GLY A 187 9.23 7.56 -11.19
CA GLY A 187 9.97 7.90 -9.97
C GLY A 187 10.71 9.23 -10.04
N ALA A 188 10.44 10.06 -11.05
CA ALA A 188 11.04 11.39 -11.18
C ALA A 188 10.31 12.39 -10.28
N PHE A 189 11.06 13.28 -9.63
CA PHE A 189 10.48 14.44 -8.97
C PHE A 189 9.78 15.34 -9.99
N VAL A 190 8.54 15.72 -9.69
CA VAL A 190 7.69 16.51 -10.58
C VAL A 190 7.66 17.97 -10.15
N GLY A 191 7.63 18.23 -8.84
CA GLY A 191 7.58 19.58 -8.29
C GLY A 191 6.98 19.62 -6.89
N GLU A 192 7.09 20.78 -6.28
CA GLU A 192 6.44 21.11 -5.02
C GLU A 192 4.96 21.44 -5.25
N LEU A 193 4.12 20.99 -4.35
CA LEU A 193 2.71 21.31 -4.24
C LEU A 193 2.61 22.35 -3.12
N ALA A 194 2.21 23.56 -3.48
CA ALA A 194 1.71 24.50 -2.50
C ALA A 194 0.29 24.08 -2.15
N ASP A 195 0.04 23.57 -0.94
CA ASP A 195 -1.35 23.42 -0.50
C ASP A 195 -2.00 24.81 -0.42
N GLY A 196 -3.24 24.91 -0.93
CA GLY A 196 -4.14 26.04 -0.70
C GLY A 196 -4.36 26.35 0.78
N PRO A 197 -5.13 27.41 1.08
CA PRO A 197 -4.83 28.42 2.10
C PRO A 197 -4.39 27.88 3.46
N ALA A 198 -3.37 28.55 4.03
CA ALA A 198 -2.87 28.43 5.39
C ALA A 198 -3.93 27.91 6.38
N GLN A 199 -3.64 26.77 7.00
CA GLN A 199 -4.45 26.25 8.09
C GLN A 199 -4.50 27.35 9.18
N PRO A 200 -5.68 27.86 9.58
CA PRO A 200 -5.75 28.92 10.58
C PRO A 200 -5.06 28.44 11.86
N PRO A 201 -4.31 29.31 12.55
CA PRO A 201 -3.58 28.92 13.74
C PRO A 201 -4.57 28.29 14.74
N SER A 202 -4.27 27.06 15.16
CA SER A 202 -4.99 26.35 16.21
C SER A 202 -4.70 27.06 17.54
N GLY A 203 -5.37 28.19 17.75
CA GLY A 203 -5.09 29.12 18.83
C GLY A 203 -6.17 30.20 18.91
N GLN A 204 -7.42 29.77 19.11
CA GLN A 204 -8.35 30.59 19.88
C GLN A 204 -8.89 29.75 21.01
N ASP A 205 -8.23 29.91 22.15
CA ASP A 205 -8.76 29.63 23.47
C ASP A 205 -10.20 30.16 23.54
N ARG A 206 -11.15 29.26 23.69
CA ARG A 206 -12.46 29.63 24.21
C ARG A 206 -12.31 29.70 25.73
N HIS A 207 -12.22 30.94 26.23
CA HIS A 207 -12.45 31.29 27.63
C HIS A 207 -13.79 30.74 28.14
#